data_AF-A0A3D5FRM7-F1
#
_entry.id   AF-A0A3D5FRM7-F1
#
_cell.length_a   1.000
_cell.length_b   1.000
_cell.length_c   1.000
_cell.angle_alpha   90.00
_cell.angle_beta   90.00
_cell.angle_gamma   90.00
#
_symmetry.space_group_name_H-M   'P 1'
#
loop_
_entity.id
_entity.type
_entity.pdbx_description
1 polymer ?
#
loop_
_entity_poly.entity_id
_entity_poly.type
_entity_poly.pdbx_seq_one_letter_code
_entity_poly.pdbx_strand_id
1 'polypeptide(L)'
;MVGELSPPFARQSMAVFLDDIDAESGALTYVPGSHKWHFADPDDPDKLSPTQEQIDAGDYVPATLRAGSVVLRVPEVWHAVIPIHRLRRYVTTSYMIRGSLSTAMEERIIAERERRAAHSLDHVPDRLRPYYAVT
;
A
#
# COMPACT_ATOMS: atom_id res chain seq x y z
N MET A 1 -12.68 13.85 -2.76
CA MET A 1 -13.70 12.81 -2.48
C MET A 1 -13.15 12.01 -1.32
N VAL A 2 -13.85 11.96 -0.19
CA VAL A 2 -13.39 11.22 0.99
C VAL A 2 -13.50 9.73 0.66
N GLY A 3 -12.40 8.97 0.79
CA GLY A 3 -12.32 7.58 0.33
C GLY A 3 -13.23 6.62 1.10
N GLU A 4 -13.42 5.41 0.59
CA GLU A 4 -14.17 4.34 1.25
C GLU A 4 -13.38 3.77 2.45
N LEU A 5 -14.04 3.60 3.60
CA LEU A 5 -13.46 2.92 4.77
C LEU A 5 -13.36 1.41 4.51
N SER A 6 -12.26 0.80 4.97
CA SER A 6 -12.02 -0.63 4.80
C SER A 6 -12.43 -1.44 6.05
N PRO A 7 -12.78 -2.73 5.90
CA PRO A 7 -12.81 -3.64 7.04
C PRO A 7 -11.42 -3.76 7.68
N PRO A 8 -11.33 -3.86 9.02
CA PRO A 8 -10.06 -3.90 9.71
C PRO A 8 -9.27 -5.19 9.41
N PHE A 9 -7.96 -5.03 9.21
CA PHE A 9 -6.96 -6.12 9.21
C PHE A 9 -7.14 -7.23 8.16
N ALA A 10 -7.85 -6.98 7.06
CA ALA A 10 -7.98 -7.96 5.97
C ALA A 10 -6.66 -8.24 5.23
N ARG A 11 -5.66 -7.36 5.39
CA ARG A 11 -4.37 -7.40 4.69
C ARG A 11 -3.20 -7.06 5.59
N GLN A 12 -2.06 -7.65 5.28
CA GLN A 12 -0.78 -7.42 5.93
C GLN A 12 0.29 -7.22 4.85
N SER A 13 0.87 -6.03 4.78
CA SER A 13 2.03 -5.78 3.94
C SER A 13 3.32 -6.12 4.67
N MET A 14 4.29 -6.62 3.90
CA MET A 14 5.64 -6.91 4.34
C MET A 14 6.63 -6.26 3.38
N ALA A 15 7.69 -5.64 3.91
CA ALA A 15 8.84 -5.17 3.15
C ALA A 15 10.12 -5.72 3.76
N VAL A 16 10.95 -6.39 2.94
CA VAL A 16 12.30 -6.86 3.30
C VAL A 16 13.31 -5.91 2.68
N PHE A 17 14.14 -5.28 3.50
CA PHE A 17 15.10 -4.28 3.05
C PHE A 17 16.41 -4.94 2.62
N LEU A 18 16.89 -4.62 1.42
CA LEU A 18 18.14 -5.17 0.88
C LEU A 18 19.34 -4.22 1.08
N ASP A 19 19.06 -2.98 1.47
CA ASP A 19 20.03 -1.92 1.75
C ASP A 19 19.75 -1.33 3.14
N ASP A 20 20.76 -0.68 3.73
CA ASP A 20 20.58 0.08 4.97
C ASP A 20 19.73 1.34 4.73
N ILE A 21 18.75 1.54 5.61
CA ILE A 21 17.79 2.64 5.55
C ILE A 21 18.02 3.61 6.71
N ASP A 22 18.26 4.88 6.39
CA ASP A 22 18.38 5.99 7.32
C ASP A 22 17.89 7.29 6.66
N ALA A 23 18.04 8.43 7.34
CA ALA A 23 17.61 9.72 6.82
C ALA A 23 18.33 10.11 5.51
N GLU A 24 19.57 9.69 5.30
CA GLU A 24 20.36 10.00 4.10
C GLU A 24 20.12 8.98 2.97
N SER A 25 19.66 7.77 3.28
CA SER A 25 19.28 6.75 2.29
C SER A 25 17.78 6.72 1.99
N GLY A 26 17.06 7.73 2.46
CA GLY A 26 15.64 7.90 2.21
C GLY A 26 14.84 7.06 3.18
N ALA A 27 14.72 7.49 4.43
CA ALA A 27 13.97 6.75 5.42
C ALA A 27 12.52 6.51 4.95
N LEU A 28 11.99 5.32 5.24
CA LEU A 28 10.54 5.15 5.27
C LEU A 28 10.03 5.87 6.51
N THR A 29 8.99 6.68 6.35
CA THR A 29 8.35 7.36 7.46
C THR A 29 6.95 6.83 7.66
N TYR A 30 6.50 6.84 8.92
CA TYR A 30 5.17 6.37 9.31
C TYR A 30 4.54 7.34 10.29
N VAL A 31 3.22 7.46 10.26
CA VAL A 31 2.46 8.10 11.32
C VAL A 31 1.90 7.01 12.23
N PRO A 32 2.42 6.80 13.46
CA PRO A 32 1.94 5.75 14.35
C PRO A 32 0.43 5.87 14.63
N GLY A 33 -0.29 4.75 14.60
CA GLY A 33 -1.74 4.73 14.87
C GLY A 33 -2.64 5.21 13.72
N SER A 34 -2.09 5.80 12.66
CA SER A 34 -2.86 6.34 11.53
C SER A 34 -3.72 5.32 10.78
N HIS A 35 -3.37 4.04 10.83
CA HIS A 35 -4.16 2.96 10.23
C HIS A 35 -5.60 2.89 10.73
N LYS A 36 -5.87 3.34 11.96
CA LYS A 36 -7.21 3.33 12.56
C LYS A 36 -8.17 4.28 11.84
N TRP A 37 -7.67 5.30 11.15
CA TRP A 37 -8.49 6.31 10.49
C TRP A 37 -9.16 5.81 9.21
N HIS A 38 -8.65 4.73 8.63
CA HIS A 38 -9.16 4.15 7.38
C HIS A 38 -10.08 2.95 7.60
N PHE A 39 -10.36 2.58 8.86
CA PHE A 39 -11.25 1.49 9.18
C PHE A 39 -12.62 1.99 9.63
N ALA A 40 -13.65 1.27 9.21
CA ALA A 40 -15.00 1.42 9.73
C ALA A 40 -14.98 1.20 11.25
N ASP A 41 -15.70 2.07 11.95
CA ASP A 41 -15.81 2.03 13.41
C ASP A 41 -17.28 1.76 13.78
N PRO A 42 -17.60 0.60 14.38
CA PRO A 42 -18.97 0.30 14.80
C PRO A 42 -19.51 1.32 15.81
N ASP A 43 -18.63 1.95 16.58
CA ASP A 43 -18.99 2.94 17.61
C ASP A 43 -19.12 4.36 17.02
N ASP A 44 -18.68 4.58 15.77
CA ASP A 44 -18.78 5.85 15.04
C ASP A 44 -19.13 5.60 13.54
N PRO A 45 -20.42 5.39 13.23
CA PRO A 45 -20.86 5.07 11.86
C PRO A 45 -20.75 6.26 10.89
N ASP A 46 -20.68 7.49 11.41
CA ASP A 46 -20.53 8.71 10.60
C ASP A 46 -19.06 9.05 10.33
N LYS A 47 -18.13 8.24 10.86
CA LYS A 47 -16.71 8.38 10.61
C LYS A 47 -16.41 8.44 9.12
N LEU A 48 -15.58 9.39 8.76
CA LEU A 48 -15.11 9.59 7.41
C LEU A 48 -13.64 9.18 7.30
N SER A 49 -13.23 8.70 6.13
CA SER A 49 -11.81 8.52 5.82
C SER A 49 -11.06 9.85 5.94
N PRO A 50 -9.77 9.83 6.28
CA PRO A 50 -9.00 11.06 6.38
C PRO A 50 -8.88 11.77 5.02
N THR A 51 -8.87 13.10 5.05
CA THR A 51 -8.59 13.93 3.88
C THR A 51 -7.09 13.91 3.55
N GLN A 52 -6.74 14.32 2.33
CA GLN A 52 -5.32 14.46 1.94
C GLN A 52 -4.59 15.46 2.84
N GLU A 53 -5.22 16.59 3.17
CA GLU A 53 -4.63 17.60 4.07
C GLU A 53 -4.33 17.03 5.47
N GLN A 54 -5.20 16.18 6.01
CA GLN A 54 -4.96 15.48 7.28
C GLN A 54 -3.80 14.49 7.19
N ILE A 55 -3.70 13.77 6.06
CA ILE A 55 -2.60 12.82 5.81
C ILE A 55 -1.27 13.57 5.70
N ASP A 56 -1.25 14.71 5.00
CA ASP A 56 -0.06 15.53 4.78
C ASP A 56 0.43 16.20 6.07
N ALA A 57 -0.50 16.57 6.96
CA ALA A 57 -0.21 17.18 8.26
C ALA A 57 0.23 16.17 9.34
N GLY A 58 0.31 14.87 9.04
CA GLY A 58 0.67 13.84 10.01
C GLY A 58 2.11 13.95 10.53
N ASP A 59 2.33 13.51 11.77
CA ASP A 59 3.67 13.45 12.39
C ASP A 59 4.44 12.21 11.90
N TYR A 60 5.07 12.35 10.73
CA TYR A 60 5.84 11.28 10.09
C TYR A 60 7.17 11.02 10.82
N VAL A 61 7.28 9.85 11.44
CA VAL A 61 8.49 9.40 12.14
C VAL A 61 9.32 8.50 11.21
N PRO A 62 10.62 8.78 10.99
CA PRO A 62 11.49 7.94 10.17
C PRO A 62 11.84 6.62 10.86
N ALA A 63 11.87 5.54 10.08
CA ALA A 63 12.41 4.25 10.47
C ALA A 63 13.85 4.11 9.96
N THR A 64 14.77 3.81 10.88
CA THR A 64 16.15 3.43 10.57
C THR A 64 16.26 1.91 10.63
N LEU A 65 16.69 1.29 9.54
CA LEU A 65 16.71 -0.17 9.37
C LEU A 65 18.04 -0.60 8.77
N ARG A 66 18.49 -1.80 9.12
CA ARG A 66 19.65 -2.43 8.46
C ARG A 66 19.18 -3.32 7.31
N ALA A 67 20.03 -3.56 6.32
CA ALA A 67 19.83 -4.61 5.33
C ALA A 67 19.49 -5.94 6.02
N GLY A 68 18.51 -6.65 5.48
CA GLY A 68 17.92 -7.86 6.07
C GLY A 68 16.76 -7.58 7.06
N SER A 69 16.51 -6.33 7.44
CA SER A 69 15.36 -5.99 8.28
C SER A 69 14.04 -6.22 7.54
N VAL A 70 13.00 -6.61 8.29
CA VAL A 70 11.66 -6.81 7.77
C VAL A 70 10.70 -5.86 8.48
N VAL A 71 9.93 -5.09 7.71
CA VAL A 71 8.81 -4.29 8.22
C VAL A 71 7.51 -4.99 7.88
N LEU A 72 6.71 -5.26 8.92
CA LEU A 72 5.33 -5.71 8.80
C LEU A 72 4.41 -4.53 9.17
N ARG A 73 3.49 -4.19 8.27
CA ARG A 73 2.47 -3.15 8.50
C ARG A 73 1.13 -3.48 7.85
N VAL A 74 0.06 -2.96 8.43
CA VAL A 74 -1.22 -2.89 7.72
C VAL A 74 -1.11 -1.87 6.57
N PRO A 75 -1.67 -2.13 5.38
CA PRO A 75 -1.58 -1.21 4.24
C PRO A 75 -2.11 0.19 4.53
N GLU A 76 -3.09 0.28 5.42
CA GLU A 76 -3.82 1.50 5.77
C GLU A 76 -3.00 2.47 6.65
N VAL A 77 -1.83 2.07 7.16
CA VAL A 77 -0.95 3.00 7.86
C VAL A 77 -0.45 4.08 6.90
N TRP A 78 -0.52 5.33 7.32
CA TRP A 78 0.05 6.43 6.55
C TRP A 78 1.56 6.30 6.56
N HIS A 79 2.14 6.37 5.37
CA HIS A 79 3.55 6.15 5.17
C HIS A 79 4.03 6.96 3.98
N ALA A 80 5.24 7.48 4.09
CA ALA A 80 5.89 8.22 3.02
C ALA A 80 7.36 7.81 2.94
N VAL A 81 8.04 8.36 1.95
CA VAL A 81 9.46 8.16 1.74
C VAL A 81 10.11 9.52 1.54
N ILE A 82 11.28 9.71 2.16
CA ILE A 82 12.11 10.87 1.85
C ILE A 82 12.72 10.64 0.46
N PRO A 83 12.54 11.58 -0.51
CA PRO A 83 13.12 11.44 -1.83
C PRO A 83 14.65 11.33 -1.79
N ILE A 84 15.21 10.53 -2.68
CA ILE A 84 16.66 10.31 -2.78
C ILE A 84 17.11 10.26 -4.24
N HIS A 85 18.37 10.60 -4.46
CA HIS A 85 19.01 10.56 -5.78
C HIS A 85 19.89 9.32 -6.00
N ARG A 86 19.67 8.25 -5.21
CA ARG A 86 20.39 6.97 -5.32
C ARG A 86 19.43 5.79 -5.28
N LEU A 87 19.89 4.63 -5.77
CA LEU A 87 19.11 3.39 -5.73
C LEU A 87 18.94 2.89 -4.29
N ARG A 88 17.71 2.49 -3.94
CA ARG A 88 17.35 1.83 -2.68
C ARG A 88 16.46 0.63 -2.99
N ARG A 89 16.85 -0.55 -2.52
CA ARG A 89 16.20 -1.82 -2.87
C ARG A 89 15.50 -2.43 -1.66
N TYR A 90 14.28 -2.89 -1.89
CA TYR A 90 13.51 -3.67 -0.94
C TYR A 90 12.53 -4.56 -1.71
N VAL A 91 12.19 -5.70 -1.12
CA VAL A 91 11.18 -6.61 -1.66
C VAL A 91 9.91 -6.42 -0.87
N THR A 92 8.80 -6.12 -1.53
CA THR A 92 7.49 -6.00 -0.88
C THR A 92 6.57 -7.14 -1.29
N THR A 93 5.78 -7.63 -0.34
CA THR A 93 4.66 -8.52 -0.60
C THR A 93 3.48 -8.12 0.27
N SER A 94 2.29 -8.61 -0.07
CA SER A 94 1.10 -8.43 0.75
C SER A 94 0.40 -9.77 0.93
N TYR A 95 0.15 -10.11 2.18
CA TYR A 95 -0.67 -11.26 2.58
C TYR A 95 -2.09 -10.77 2.81
N MET A 96 -3.06 -11.58 2.43
CA MET A 96 -4.49 -11.29 2.64
C MET A 96 -5.14 -12.48 3.34
N ILE A 97 -6.02 -12.21 4.30
CA ILE A 97 -6.83 -13.26 4.92
C ILE A 97 -7.82 -13.78 3.86
N ARG A 98 -7.92 -15.10 3.72
CA ARG A 98 -8.91 -15.71 2.83
C ARG A 98 -10.31 -15.48 3.41
N GLY A 99 -11.23 -14.94 2.61
CA GLY A 99 -12.66 -14.92 2.91
C GLY A 99 -13.27 -13.60 3.38
N SER A 100 -12.49 -12.51 3.47
CA SER A 100 -13.04 -11.18 3.78
C SER A 100 -12.36 -10.12 2.92
N LEU A 101 -13.01 -9.74 1.82
CA LEU A 101 -12.66 -8.59 0.99
C LEU A 101 -13.76 -7.54 1.16
N SER A 102 -13.43 -6.25 1.00
CA SER A 102 -14.50 -5.28 0.74
C SER A 102 -15.13 -5.58 -0.62
N THR A 103 -16.39 -5.19 -0.81
CA THR A 103 -17.10 -5.35 -2.09
C THR A 103 -16.28 -4.77 -3.25
N ALA A 104 -15.74 -3.56 -3.09
CA ALA A 104 -14.89 -2.92 -4.10
C ALA A 104 -13.61 -3.72 -4.43
N MET A 105 -13.01 -4.38 -3.44
CA MET A 105 -11.83 -5.23 -3.66
C MET A 105 -12.21 -6.53 -4.37
N GLU A 106 -13.34 -7.13 -4.01
CA GLU A 106 -13.85 -8.35 -4.66
C GLU A 106 -14.15 -8.07 -6.14
N GLU A 107 -14.89 -7.00 -6.43
CA GLU A 107 -15.18 -6.56 -7.79
C GLU A 107 -13.90 -6.31 -8.60
N ARG A 108 -12.90 -5.65 -7.99
CA ARG A 108 -11.62 -5.38 -8.65
C ARG A 108 -10.83 -6.66 -8.95
N ILE A 109 -10.87 -7.65 -8.05
CA ILE A 109 -10.22 -8.95 -8.25
C ILE A 109 -10.92 -9.73 -9.37
N ILE A 110 -12.25 -9.73 -9.40
CA ILE A 110 -13.04 -10.37 -10.46
C ILE A 110 -12.71 -9.72 -11.81
N ALA A 111 -12.77 -8.39 -11.90
CA ALA A 111 -12.46 -7.65 -13.12
C ALA A 111 -11.03 -7.89 -13.61
N GLU A 112 -10.05 -7.97 -12.69
CA GLU A 112 -8.66 -8.28 -13.03
C GLU A 112 -8.52 -9.73 -13.55
N ARG A 113 -9.19 -10.68 -12.90
CA ARG A 113 -9.19 -12.10 -13.31
C ARG A 113 -9.78 -12.27 -14.71
N GLU A 114 -10.92 -11.66 -14.99
CA GLU A 114 -11.57 -11.69 -16.31
C GLU A 114 -10.69 -11.04 -17.38
N ARG A 115 -10.07 -9.90 -17.07
CA ARG A 115 -9.15 -9.22 -17.99
C ARG A 115 -7.93 -10.05 -18.34
N ARG A 116 -7.33 -10.74 -17.36
CA ARG A 116 -6.21 -11.66 -17.58
C ARG A 116 -6.62 -12.87 -18.41
N ALA A 117 -7.79 -13.45 -18.14
CA ALA A 117 -8.34 -14.53 -18.96
C ALA A 117 -8.59 -14.09 -20.42
N ALA A 118 -8.92 -12.82 -20.62
CA ALA A 118 -9.08 -12.22 -21.95
C ALA A 118 -7.76 -11.77 -22.61
N HIS A 119 -6.61 -11.93 -21.95
CA HIS A 119 -5.30 -11.43 -22.42
C HIS A 119 -5.30 -9.95 -22.86
N SER A 120 -6.16 -9.11 -22.28
CA SER A 120 -6.29 -7.70 -22.69
C SER A 120 -5.15 -6.83 -22.16
N LEU A 121 -4.50 -6.11 -23.09
CA LEU A 121 -3.46 -5.11 -22.81
C LEU A 121 -3.94 -3.67 -23.04
N ASP A 122 -5.26 -3.45 -23.10
CA ASP A 122 -5.84 -2.18 -23.56
C ASP A 122 -5.47 -0.98 -22.67
N HIS A 123 -5.24 -1.24 -21.38
CA HIS A 123 -4.82 -0.25 -20.38
C HIS A 123 -3.30 0.00 -20.36
N VAL A 124 -2.50 -0.85 -21.02
CA VAL A 124 -1.04 -0.70 -21.10
C VAL A 124 -0.73 0.20 -22.29
N PRO A 125 -0.01 1.32 -22.10
CA PRO A 125 0.43 2.16 -23.21
C PRO A 125 1.16 1.33 -24.28
N ASP A 126 0.88 1.58 -25.57
CA ASP A 126 1.36 0.75 -26.69
C ASP A 126 2.86 0.44 -26.60
N ARG A 127 3.67 1.44 -26.22
CA ARG A 127 5.13 1.32 -26.07
C ARG A 127 5.60 0.31 -25.01
N LEU A 128 4.74 -0.06 -24.07
CA LEU A 128 5.06 -0.98 -22.97
C LEU A 128 4.55 -2.40 -23.20
N ARG A 129 3.59 -2.59 -24.11
CA ARG A 129 2.95 -3.90 -24.37
C ARG A 129 3.92 -5.04 -24.71
N PRO A 130 5.02 -4.85 -25.48
CA PRO A 130 5.96 -5.92 -25.80
C PRO A 130 6.66 -6.56 -24.58
N TYR A 131 6.71 -5.86 -23.45
CA TYR A 131 7.36 -6.34 -22.22
C TYR A 131 6.42 -7.13 -21.29
N TYR A 132 5.12 -7.14 -21.59
CA TYR A 132 4.08 -7.81 -20.78
C TYR A 132 3.45 -9.01 -21.50
N ALA A 133 3.82 -9.28 -22.75
CA ALA A 133 3.42 -10.49 -23.45
C ALA A 133 4.13 -11.70 -22.82
N VAL A 134 3.40 -12.41 -21.96
CA VAL A 134 3.80 -13.75 -21.52
C VAL A 134 3.42 -14.71 -22.66
N THR A 135 4.41 -15.26 -23.35
CA THR A 135 4.27 -16.43 -24.23
C THR A 135 3.78 -17.65 -23.47
#